data_AF-A0A243S843-F1
#
_entry.id   AF-A0A243S843-F1
#
_cell.length_a   1.000
_cell.length_b   1.000
_cell.length_c   1.000
_cell.angle_alpha   90.00
_cell.angle_beta   90.00
_cell.angle_gamma   90.00
#
_symmetry.space_group_name_H-M   'P 1'
#
loop_
_entity.id
_entity.type
_entity.pdbx_description
1 polymer ?
#
loop_
_entity_poly.entity_id
_entity_poly.type
_entity_poly.pdbx_seq_one_letter_code
_entity_poly.pdbx_strand_id
1 'polypeptide(L)'
;MKGSRLELRDLVFGGVVTVDTAAGPKRVLKFSAAAVTILDLKMAVPVGPQIQHIDGAPGSMSTLRGDRITMYVESLTGTLSGVEGLPLPPVLRLRLTPDTVPEWLYDTVGKLDLKLQLGLDDADIDQAGQTGGELVIPGVHGYGTPR
;
A
#
# COMPACT_ATOMS: atom_id res chain seq x y z
N MET A 1 0.21 -5.41 -5.90
CA MET A 1 1.52 -5.62 -5.23
C MET A 1 1.28 -6.43 -3.98
N LYS A 2 2.15 -7.39 -3.68
CA LYS A 2 2.06 -8.28 -2.53
C LYS A 2 3.38 -8.29 -1.76
N GLY A 3 3.29 -8.60 -0.47
CA GLY A 3 4.44 -8.87 0.39
C GLY A 3 4.03 -9.71 1.59
N SER A 4 4.95 -10.51 2.11
CA SER A 4 4.70 -11.32 3.31
C SER A 4 4.58 -10.45 4.57
N ARG A 5 5.25 -9.30 4.58
CA ARG A 5 5.10 -8.24 5.59
C ARG A 5 5.26 -6.86 4.96
N LEU A 6 4.40 -5.94 5.36
CA LEU A 6 4.39 -4.54 4.97
C LEU A 6 4.47 -3.68 6.23
N GLU A 7 5.39 -2.73 6.25
CA GLU A 7 5.46 -1.71 7.30
C GLU A 7 5.38 -0.32 6.68
N LEU A 8 4.47 0.50 7.21
CA LEU A 8 4.22 1.87 6.80
C LEU A 8 4.53 2.77 7.99
N ARG A 9 5.49 3.70 7.82
CA ARG A 9 5.86 4.67 8.86
C ARG A 9 5.38 6.07 8.53
N ASP A 10 4.98 6.79 9.56
CA ASP A 10 4.31 8.09 9.48
C ASP A 10 3.16 8.06 8.47
N LEU A 11 2.38 6.98 8.52
CA LEU A 11 1.23 6.80 7.66
C LEU A 11 0.16 7.81 8.06
N VAL A 12 -0.22 8.64 7.11
CA VAL A 12 -1.31 9.60 7.20
C VAL A 12 -2.35 9.21 6.17
N PHE A 13 -3.59 9.04 6.63
CA PHE A 13 -4.71 8.75 5.76
C PHE A 13 -5.31 10.05 5.21
N GLY A 14 -5.34 10.18 3.88
CA GLY A 14 -5.69 11.40 3.16
C GLY A 14 -7.11 11.44 2.58
N GLY A 15 -7.98 10.50 2.94
CA GLY A 15 -9.35 10.44 2.45
C GLY A 15 -9.57 9.50 1.26
N VAL A 16 -10.83 9.39 0.86
CA VAL A 16 -11.20 8.86 -0.45
C VAL A 16 -11.13 9.99 -1.46
N VAL A 17 -10.40 9.79 -2.55
CA VAL A 17 -10.27 10.75 -3.64
C VAL A 17 -10.64 10.09 -4.96
N THR A 18 -10.98 10.90 -5.95
CA THR A 18 -11.13 10.43 -7.33
C THR A 18 -9.86 10.74 -8.10
N VAL A 19 -9.28 9.74 -8.76
CA VAL A 19 -8.15 9.89 -9.69
C VAL A 19 -8.59 9.56 -11.10
N ASP A 20 -8.07 10.29 -12.08
CA ASP A 20 -8.31 10.02 -13.49
C ASP A 20 -7.30 8.98 -13.98
N THR A 21 -7.79 7.82 -14.43
CA THR A 21 -6.98 6.76 -15.01
C THR A 21 -7.25 6.64 -16.50
N ALA A 22 -6.41 5.90 -17.23
CA ALA A 22 -6.66 5.61 -18.65
C ALA A 22 -8.00 4.88 -18.91
N ALA A 23 -8.55 4.19 -17.89
CA ALA A 23 -9.84 3.51 -17.96
C ALA A 23 -11.03 4.38 -17.50
N GLY A 24 -10.79 5.64 -17.10
CA GLY A 24 -11.78 6.55 -16.55
C GLY A 24 -11.52 6.95 -15.09
N PRO A 25 -12.38 7.84 -14.54
CA PRO A 25 -12.27 8.28 -13.15
C PRO A 25 -12.53 7.13 -12.19
N LYS A 26 -11.72 7.04 -11.13
CA LYS A 26 -11.79 5.96 -10.15
C LYS A 26 -11.64 6.49 -8.73
N ARG A 27 -12.50 6.03 -7.82
CA ARG A 27 -12.39 6.32 -6.39
C ARG A 27 -11.30 5.44 -5.78
N VAL A 28 -10.42 6.05 -4.99
CA VAL A 28 -9.26 5.40 -4.38
C VAL A 28 -9.02 5.96 -2.98
N LEU A 29 -8.39 5.16 -2.13
CA LEU A 29 -7.87 5.57 -0.84
C LEU A 29 -6.54 6.31 -1.06
N LYS A 30 -6.42 7.51 -0.50
CA LYS A 30 -5.17 8.27 -0.53
C LYS A 30 -4.42 8.10 0.79
N PHE A 31 -3.15 7.76 0.72
CA PHE A 31 -2.26 7.70 1.86
C PHE A 31 -0.99 8.52 1.59
N SER A 32 -0.39 9.07 2.64
CA SER A 32 1.02 9.46 2.61
C SER A 32 1.82 8.77 3.70
N ALA A 33 3.09 8.49 3.42
CA ALA A 33 4.00 7.86 4.36
C ALA A 33 5.42 8.45 4.19
N ALA A 34 6.22 8.40 5.25
CA ALA A 34 7.65 8.73 5.17
C ALA A 34 8.47 7.54 4.66
N ALA A 35 8.02 6.32 4.94
CA ALA A 35 8.73 5.11 4.58
C ALA A 35 7.79 3.92 4.44
N VAL A 36 8.04 3.10 3.42
CA VAL A 36 7.39 1.80 3.23
C VAL A 36 8.45 0.71 3.16
N THR A 37 8.29 -0.36 3.92
CA THR A 37 9.16 -1.54 3.90
C THR A 37 8.32 -2.75 3.51
N ILE A 38 8.79 -3.55 2.55
CA ILE A 38 8.06 -4.71 2.04
C ILE A 38 9.00 -5.91 2.05
N LEU A 39 8.65 -6.96 2.79
CA LEU A 39 9.31 -8.25 2.74
C LEU A 39 8.69 -9.09 1.61
N ASP A 40 9.54 -9.78 0.84
CA ASP A 40 9.14 -10.64 -0.28
C ASP A 40 8.27 -9.91 -1.32
N LEU A 41 8.72 -8.73 -1.75
CA LEU A 41 7.98 -7.91 -2.71
C LEU A 41 7.68 -8.69 -3.99
N LYS A 42 6.41 -8.71 -4.38
CA LYS A 42 5.94 -9.17 -5.69
C LYS A 42 4.99 -8.15 -6.30
N MET A 43 5.29 -7.69 -7.50
CA MET A 43 4.46 -6.73 -8.23
C MET A 43 4.00 -7.35 -9.53
N ALA A 44 2.77 -7.06 -9.92
CA ALA A 44 2.21 -7.46 -11.20
C ALA A 44 1.57 -6.22 -11.82
N VAL A 45 2.03 -5.85 -13.01
CA VAL A 45 1.61 -4.64 -13.72
C VAL A 45 1.11 -5.05 -15.11
N PRO A 46 -0.16 -4.77 -15.45
CA PRO A 46 -0.66 -5.04 -16.79
C PRO A 46 0.02 -4.12 -17.82
N VAL A 47 0.56 -4.72 -18.90
CA VAL A 47 1.18 -4.00 -20.02
C VAL A 47 0.64 -4.60 -21.32
N GLY A 48 -0.40 -3.94 -21.87
CA GLY A 48 -1.11 -4.45 -23.05
C GLY A 48 -1.70 -5.85 -22.81
N PRO A 49 -1.37 -6.86 -23.64
CA PRO A 49 -1.85 -8.23 -23.50
C PRO A 49 -1.06 -9.08 -22.49
N GLN A 50 -0.06 -8.51 -21.82
CA GLN A 50 0.80 -9.21 -20.87
C GLN A 50 0.66 -8.64 -19.45
N ILE A 51 1.09 -9.42 -18.47
CA ILE A 51 1.34 -8.99 -17.11
C ILE A 51 2.85 -9.03 -16.90
N GLN A 52 3.42 -7.87 -16.61
CA GLN A 52 4.82 -7.77 -16.19
C GLN A 52 4.90 -7.97 -14.69
N HIS A 53 5.69 -8.95 -14.27
CA HIS A 53 5.99 -9.20 -12.87
C HIS A 53 7.34 -8.57 -12.51
N ILE A 54 7.44 -8.05 -11.29
CA ILE A 54 8.67 -7.51 -10.69
C ILE A 54 8.74 -7.99 -9.25
N ASP A 55 9.71 -8.87 -8.99
CA ASP A 55 9.89 -9.53 -7.71
C ASP A 55 11.22 -9.14 -7.08
N GLY A 56 11.25 -9.05 -5.76
CA GLY A 56 12.50 -9.06 -4.99
C GLY A 56 13.03 -10.48 -4.79
N ALA A 57 14.29 -10.61 -4.41
CA ALA A 57 14.82 -11.92 -4.02
C ALA A 57 14.04 -12.51 -2.82
N PRO A 58 13.93 -13.84 -2.70
CA PRO A 58 13.30 -14.46 -1.53
C PRO A 58 13.95 -14.02 -0.22
N GLY A 59 13.14 -13.68 0.78
CA GLY A 59 13.56 -13.13 2.07
C GLY A 59 14.11 -11.70 2.01
N SER A 60 14.08 -11.05 0.84
CA SER A 60 14.61 -9.70 0.69
C SER A 60 13.64 -8.63 1.14
N MET A 61 14.21 -7.53 1.63
CA MET A 61 13.48 -6.38 2.12
C MET A 61 13.58 -5.24 1.11
N SER A 62 12.48 -4.97 0.41
CA SER A 62 12.34 -3.81 -0.47
C SER A 62 11.98 -2.59 0.35
N THR A 63 12.50 -1.44 -0.07
CA THR A 63 12.26 -0.18 0.63
C THR A 63 11.82 0.91 -0.33
N LEU A 64 10.84 1.68 0.09
CA LEU A 64 10.47 2.95 -0.53
C LEU A 64 10.76 4.04 0.49
N ARG A 65 11.62 5.00 0.13
CA ARG A 65 12.12 6.05 1.04
C ARG A 65 12.06 7.41 0.37
N GLY A 66 11.68 8.45 1.10
CA GLY A 66 11.72 9.83 0.61
C GLY A 66 10.99 10.79 1.53
N ASP A 67 11.04 12.09 1.21
CA ASP A 67 10.46 13.14 2.06
C ASP A 67 8.94 13.00 2.23
N ARG A 68 8.24 12.59 1.15
CA ARG A 68 6.82 12.27 1.16
C ARG A 68 6.47 11.30 0.05
N ILE A 69 6.06 10.10 0.43
CA ILE A 69 5.50 9.11 -0.48
C ILE A 69 3.98 9.29 -0.48
N THR A 70 3.35 9.43 -1.64
CA THR A 70 1.88 9.43 -1.77
C THR A 70 1.44 8.19 -2.54
N MET A 71 0.48 7.46 -1.97
CA MET A 71 -0.07 6.23 -2.55
C MET A 71 -1.55 6.39 -2.79
N TYR A 72 -2.00 5.97 -3.97
CA TYR A 72 -3.40 5.88 -4.37
C TYR A 72 -3.75 4.39 -4.47
N VAL A 73 -4.61 3.93 -3.58
CA VAL A 73 -4.84 2.51 -3.32
C VAL A 73 -6.31 2.19 -3.55
N GLU A 74 -6.61 1.24 -4.42
CA GLU A 74 -7.97 0.75 -4.65
C GLU A 74 -8.40 -0.21 -3.56
N SER A 75 -7.48 -1.07 -3.13
CA SER A 75 -7.70 -1.94 -1.99
C SER A 75 -6.40 -2.23 -1.24
N LEU A 76 -6.51 -2.32 0.08
CA LEU A 76 -5.44 -2.73 0.97
C LEU A 76 -5.98 -3.85 1.85
N THR A 77 -5.34 -5.01 1.80
CA THR A 77 -5.67 -6.13 2.67
C THR A 77 -4.44 -6.67 3.37
N GLY A 78 -4.64 -7.26 4.55
CA GLY A 78 -3.58 -7.90 5.31
C GLY A 78 -4.05 -8.21 6.73
N THR A 79 -3.22 -8.89 7.49
CA THR A 79 -3.44 -9.14 8.91
C THR A 79 -2.68 -8.12 9.72
N LEU A 80 -3.36 -7.41 10.62
CA LEU A 80 -2.74 -6.38 11.44
C LEU A 80 -1.71 -7.03 12.38
N SER A 81 -0.44 -6.69 12.19
CA SER A 81 0.68 -7.23 12.98
C SER A 81 1.32 -6.17 13.89
N GLY A 82 1.01 -4.89 13.66
CA GLY A 82 1.48 -3.78 14.47
C GLY A 82 0.67 -2.52 14.22
N VAL A 83 0.25 -1.83 15.28
CA VAL A 83 -0.13 -0.41 15.23
C VAL A 83 0.48 0.28 16.44
N GLU A 84 1.31 1.28 16.22
CA GLU A 84 1.87 2.05 17.35
C GLU A 84 0.77 2.85 18.06
N GLY A 85 0.70 2.74 19.39
CA GLY A 85 -0.21 3.53 20.22
C GLY A 85 -1.62 2.94 20.44
N LEU A 86 -1.93 1.75 19.91
CA LEU A 86 -3.23 1.09 20.11
C LEU A 86 -3.07 -0.38 20.55
N PRO A 87 -3.81 -0.86 21.57
CA PRO A 87 -3.84 -2.27 21.91
C PRO A 87 -4.48 -3.06 20.76
N LEU A 88 -3.74 -4.03 20.22
CA LEU A 88 -4.22 -4.85 19.11
C LEU A 88 -5.19 -5.93 19.62
N PRO A 89 -6.32 -6.17 18.92
CA PRO A 89 -7.13 -7.37 19.16
C PRO A 89 -6.34 -8.64 18.73
N PRO A 90 -6.73 -9.84 19.19
CA PRO A 90 -5.96 -11.08 19.02
C PRO A 90 -5.59 -11.40 17.56
N VAL A 91 -6.51 -11.15 16.62
CA VAL A 91 -6.27 -11.17 15.17
C VAL A 91 -7.26 -10.21 14.54
N LEU A 92 -6.78 -9.22 13.79
CA LEU A 92 -7.63 -8.34 12.98
C LEU A 92 -7.17 -8.38 11.53
N ARG A 93 -7.99 -9.01 10.68
CA ARG A 93 -7.79 -8.94 9.23
C ARG A 93 -8.37 -7.62 8.72
N LEU A 94 -7.49 -6.80 8.16
CA LEU A 94 -7.83 -5.52 7.58
C LEU A 94 -8.21 -5.70 6.10
N ARG A 95 -9.33 -5.07 5.70
CA ARG A 95 -9.70 -4.88 4.29
C ARG A 95 -10.23 -3.47 4.11
N LEU A 96 -9.40 -2.62 3.53
CA LEU A 96 -9.77 -1.24 3.21
C LEU A 96 -10.01 -1.12 1.71
N THR A 97 -11.16 -0.58 1.36
CA THR A 97 -11.49 -0.06 0.04
C THR A 97 -12.15 1.32 0.23
N PRO A 98 -12.29 2.12 -0.82
CA PRO A 98 -13.03 3.38 -0.77
C PRO A 98 -14.48 3.28 -0.25
N ASP A 99 -15.07 2.09 -0.33
CA ASP A 99 -16.46 1.85 0.06
C ASP A 99 -16.59 1.16 1.43
N THR A 100 -15.53 0.52 1.93
CA THR A 100 -15.60 -0.18 3.22
C THR A 100 -15.28 0.70 4.41
N VAL A 101 -14.51 1.78 4.24
CA VAL A 101 -14.24 2.65 5.38
C VAL A 101 -15.29 3.77 5.51
N PRO A 102 -15.91 3.91 6.71
CA PRO A 102 -16.95 4.91 6.91
C PRO A 102 -16.45 6.35 6.75
N GLU A 103 -17.30 7.22 6.21
CA GLU A 103 -16.99 8.66 6.05
C GLU A 103 -16.54 9.32 7.37
N TRP A 104 -17.18 8.97 8.49
CA TRP A 104 -16.82 9.50 9.81
C TRP A 104 -15.39 9.14 10.22
N LEU A 105 -14.87 7.98 9.81
CA LEU A 105 -13.53 7.53 10.20
C LEU A 105 -12.45 8.33 9.46
N TYR A 106 -12.67 8.60 8.18
CA TYR A 106 -11.79 9.44 7.38
C TYR A 106 -11.76 10.90 7.87
N ASP A 107 -12.93 11.48 8.15
CA ASP A 107 -13.06 12.86 8.62
C ASP A 107 -12.41 13.04 10.00
N THR A 108 -12.50 12.02 10.86
CA THR A 108 -11.87 12.04 12.19
C THR A 108 -10.36 11.88 12.11
N VAL A 109 -9.86 10.87 11.39
CA VAL A 109 -8.41 10.63 11.27
C VAL A 109 -7.71 11.76 10.51
N GLY A 110 -8.34 12.29 9.46
CA GLY A 110 -7.82 13.42 8.69
C GLY A 110 -7.71 14.72 9.51
N LYS A 111 -8.62 14.96 10.45
CA LYS A 111 -8.58 16.14 11.35
C LYS A 111 -7.52 16.04 12.43
N LEU A 112 -7.13 14.82 12.81
CA LEU A 112 -6.19 14.59 13.91
C LEU A 112 -4.72 14.57 13.46
N ASP A 113 -4.44 14.67 12.15
CA ASP A 113 -3.09 14.57 11.54
C ASP A 113 -2.24 13.46 12.17
N LEU A 114 -2.89 12.31 12.43
CA LEU A 114 -2.26 11.19 13.12
C LEU A 114 -1.24 10.54 12.20
N LYS A 115 0.02 10.58 12.64
CA LYS A 115 1.09 9.77 12.07
C LYS A 115 1.08 8.41 12.73
N LEU A 116 0.74 7.37 11.96
CA LEU A 116 0.65 6.02 12.45
C LEU A 116 1.81 5.17 11.93
N GLN A 117 2.27 4.23 12.74
CA GLN A 117 3.02 3.08 12.23
C GLN A 117 2.07 1.92 12.05
N LEU A 118 1.98 1.38 10.83
CA LEU A 118 1.09 0.28 10.47
C LEU A 118 1.91 -0.90 9.94
N GLY A 119 1.77 -2.06 10.58
CA GLY A 119 2.30 -3.35 10.16
C GLY A 119 1.18 -4.26 9.65
N LEU A 120 1.35 -4.82 8.45
CA LEU A 120 0.46 -5.81 7.87
C LEU A 120 1.25 -7.05 7.46
N ASP A 121 0.83 -8.20 7.93
CA ASP A 121 1.30 -9.49 7.41
C ASP A 121 0.38 -9.93 6.26
N ASP A 122 0.93 -10.69 5.31
CA ASP A 122 0.23 -11.14 4.10
C ASP A 122 -0.46 -9.98 3.35
N ALA A 123 0.29 -8.91 3.14
CA ALA A 123 -0.20 -7.69 2.53
C ALA A 123 -0.50 -7.88 1.04
N ASP A 124 -1.69 -7.48 0.61
CA ASP A 124 -2.09 -7.38 -0.78
C ASP A 124 -2.64 -5.97 -1.04
N ILE A 125 -1.97 -5.24 -1.92
CA ILE A 125 -2.25 -3.84 -2.24
C ILE A 125 -2.55 -3.72 -3.72
N ASP A 126 -3.74 -3.27 -4.05
CA ASP A 126 -4.08 -2.85 -5.40
C ASP A 126 -3.86 -1.33 -5.52
N GLN A 127 -2.88 -0.93 -6.33
CA GLN A 127 -2.46 0.47 -6.45
C GLN A 127 -2.97 1.06 -7.77
N ALA A 128 -3.63 2.22 -7.66
CA ALA A 128 -4.00 3.06 -8.80
C ALA A 128 -2.88 4.04 -9.18
N GLY A 129 -1.91 4.27 -8.29
CA GLY A 129 -0.76 5.12 -8.55
C GLY A 129 0.08 5.40 -7.31
N GLN A 130 1.28 5.91 -7.55
CA GLN A 130 2.21 6.32 -6.50
C GLN A 130 3.04 7.51 -7.00
N THR A 131 3.33 8.45 -6.11
CA THR A 131 4.27 9.54 -6.39
C THR A 131 5.23 9.77 -5.23
N GLY A 132 6.45 10.17 -5.58
CA GLY A 132 7.52 10.39 -4.61
C GLY A 132 8.16 9.11 -4.08
N GLY A 133 9.32 9.29 -3.46
CA GLY A 133 10.15 8.22 -2.92
C GLY A 133 11.01 7.50 -3.96
N GLU A 134 12.10 6.92 -3.47
CA GLU A 134 13.01 6.04 -4.19
C GLU A 134 12.73 4.59 -3.79
N LEU A 135 12.44 3.76 -4.78
CA LEU A 135 12.17 2.33 -4.60
C LEU A 135 13.46 1.53 -4.82
N VAL A 136 13.91 0.83 -3.78
CA VAL A 136 15.03 -0.10 -3.84
C VAL A 136 14.51 -1.51 -3.64
N ILE A 137 14.80 -2.39 -4.61
CA ILE A 137 14.39 -3.79 -4.63
C ILE A 137 15.64 -4.68 -4.72
N PRO A 138 16.09 -5.29 -3.61
CA PRO A 138 17.25 -6.17 -3.65
C PRO A 138 16.99 -7.42 -4.48
N GLY A 139 17.92 -7.74 -5.38
CA GLY A 139 17.82 -8.92 -6.24
C GLY A 139 16.62 -8.89 -7.19
N VAL A 140 16.27 -7.69 -7.68
CA VAL A 140 15.12 -7.48 -8.56
C VAL A 140 15.15 -8.45 -9.76
N HIS A 141 14.03 -9.12 -9.98
CA HIS A 141 13.82 -10.01 -11.11
C HIS A 141 12.49 -9.68 -11.78
N GLY A 142 12.53 -9.45 -13.10
CA GLY A 142 11.33 -9.16 -13.89
C GLY A 142 11.05 -10.26 -14.92
N TYR A 143 9.79 -10.66 -15.05
CA TYR A 143 9.34 -11.63 -16.06
C TYR A 143 7.91 -11.32 -16.53
N GLY A 144 7.58 -11.70 -17.77
CA GLY A 144 6.25 -11.48 -18.34
C GLY A 144 5.42 -12.75 -18.39
N THR A 145 4.12 -12.65 -18.15
CA THR A 145 3.14 -13.73 -18.41
C THR A 145 2.01 -13.21 -19.30
N PRO A 146 1.31 -14.09 -20.05
CA PRO A 146 0.04 -13.72 -20.67
C PRO A 146 -0.97 -13.22 -19.62
N ARG A 147 -1.84 -12.30 -20.03
CA ARG A 147 -2.94 -11.78 -19.21
C ARG A 147 -4.11 -12.75 -19.13
#